data_AF-A0ABD7JQB8-F1
#
_entry.id   AF-A0ABD7JQB8-F1
#
_cell.length_a   1.000
_cell.length_b   1.000
_cell.length_c   1.000
_cell.angle_alpha   90.00
_cell.angle_beta   90.00
_cell.angle_gamma   90.00
#
_symmetry.space_group_name_H-M   'P 1'
#
loop_
_entity.id
_entity.type
_entity.pdbx_description
1 polymer ?
#
loop_
_entity_poly.entity_id
_entity_poly.type
_entity_poly.pdbx_seq_one_letter_code
_entity_poly.pdbx_strand_id
1 'polypeptide(L)'
;MVNKYYAVRKGKIPGIYESWGEAETQVKGYSGAEYKSFKTLEEADIFMFQDSVHASVADIKIDKLKLQIEQEIENLDDDTVFAFVDGSYSPNTKDKKPKYSYGAILLTKGAENRLYKSFVDSEGLESRNVSGEIAGAKAAITWAIGQQKQNIKIFYDYEGIEKWAVGEWAAKKAVAKDYVAFIKSSEKHIHIEFQRTPGHSGIKYNEEADALAKAALDDRSYRTGNDGSVYVIGISVRRWIEVLSELKYVLACETNNESNLEFDIIEIKENHKRIKVSINDDGVTINNYHDINSFIQGKSNTVLFDRIINVVIDEIDNEDKVIEVLNVYHALTLTSLQVETQFTKLMPNYPTQNQNLKHKKMLLTAVYNTMLTGYMPDYTHLLHPIFRAMEYYLHRILHDKERKETTRTNSYGKSSNNFSFFDYNEETRSYVYNSNSSLNDKELGYLNKLYNKYNQMRHPYSHTPATEIDISLITSISEARNLIIDSLQLFDEYYIIFH
;
A
#
# COMPACT_ATOMS: atom_id res chain seq x y z
N MET A 1 -55.96 -32.56 -2.38
CA MET A 1 -54.86 -33.50 -2.11
C MET A 1 -53.60 -32.90 -2.70
N VAL A 2 -52.45 -33.01 -2.03
CA VAL A 2 -51.19 -32.52 -2.59
C VAL A 2 -50.77 -33.50 -3.69
N ASN A 3 -50.77 -33.07 -4.96
CA ASN A 3 -50.24 -33.88 -6.05
C ASN A 3 -48.74 -34.11 -5.79
N LYS A 4 -48.33 -35.37 -5.73
CA LYS A 4 -46.93 -35.77 -5.54
C LYS A 4 -46.44 -36.44 -6.82
N TYR A 5 -45.17 -36.24 -7.12
CA TYR A 5 -44.48 -36.97 -8.18
C TYR A 5 -43.72 -38.14 -7.58
N TYR A 6 -43.70 -39.28 -8.24
CA TYR A 6 -43.05 -40.51 -7.79
C TYR A 6 -41.99 -40.91 -8.81
N ALA A 7 -40.72 -40.70 -8.48
CA ALA A 7 -39.62 -41.07 -9.35
C ALA A 7 -39.15 -42.49 -9.03
N VAL A 8 -39.10 -43.35 -10.04
CA VAL A 8 -38.57 -44.72 -9.98
C VAL A 8 -37.27 -44.74 -10.77
N ARG A 9 -36.13 -44.79 -10.08
CA ARG A 9 -34.80 -44.83 -10.68
C ARG A 9 -34.36 -46.25 -11.02
N LYS A 10 -34.65 -47.21 -10.14
CA LYS A 10 -34.48 -48.65 -10.41
C LYS A 10 -35.82 -49.36 -10.20
N GLY A 11 -36.28 -50.04 -11.23
CA GLY A 11 -37.56 -50.73 -11.27
C GLY A 11 -37.74 -51.41 -12.63
N LYS A 12 -38.92 -51.97 -12.88
CA LYS A 12 -39.26 -52.58 -14.17
C LYS A 12 -39.15 -51.56 -15.30
N ILE A 13 -39.75 -50.38 -15.11
CA ILE A 13 -39.66 -49.23 -16.00
C ILE A 13 -39.27 -48.02 -15.15
N PRO A 14 -38.04 -47.51 -15.27
CA PRO A 14 -37.66 -46.25 -14.64
C PRO A 14 -38.42 -45.06 -15.26
N GLY A 15 -38.79 -44.09 -14.43
CA GLY A 15 -39.58 -42.92 -14.86
C GLY A 15 -40.20 -42.15 -13.70
N ILE A 16 -40.84 -41.03 -14.01
CA ILE A 16 -41.59 -40.22 -13.04
C ILE A 16 -43.08 -40.43 -13.29
N TYR A 17 -43.80 -40.74 -12.22
CA TYR A 17 -45.23 -41.03 -12.22
C TYR A 17 -45.97 -40.01 -11.38
N GLU A 18 -47.19 -39.64 -11.78
CA GLU A 18 -48.02 -38.68 -11.04
C GLU A 18 -48.88 -39.37 -9.96
N SER A 19 -48.87 -40.70 -9.92
CA SER A 19 -49.60 -41.51 -8.96
C SER A 19 -48.74 -42.62 -8.35
N TRP A 20 -48.96 -42.91 -7.07
CA TRP A 20 -48.31 -44.04 -6.41
C TRP A 20 -48.72 -45.38 -7.04
N GLY A 21 -49.98 -45.51 -7.49
CA GLY A 21 -50.47 -46.75 -8.10
C GLY A 21 -49.64 -47.16 -9.31
N GLU A 22 -49.30 -46.21 -10.18
CA GLU A 22 -48.45 -46.45 -11.34
C GLU A 22 -47.00 -46.76 -10.92
N ALA A 23 -46.40 -45.95 -10.04
CA ALA A 23 -45.05 -46.18 -9.54
C ALA A 23 -44.89 -47.52 -8.82
N GLU A 24 -45.90 -47.95 -8.03
CA GLU A 24 -45.89 -49.21 -7.29
C GLU A 24 -45.77 -50.41 -8.25
N THR A 25 -46.50 -50.40 -9.37
CA THR A 25 -46.41 -51.49 -10.36
C THR A 25 -45.00 -51.69 -10.92
N GLN A 26 -44.20 -50.62 -10.93
CA GLN A 26 -42.82 -50.62 -11.44
C GLN A 26 -41.80 -51.11 -10.43
N VAL A 27 -42.06 -50.98 -9.13
CA VAL A 27 -41.10 -51.36 -8.07
C VAL A 27 -41.47 -52.67 -7.37
N LYS A 28 -42.76 -53.03 -7.37
CA LYS A 28 -43.27 -54.22 -6.68
C LYS A 28 -42.76 -55.51 -7.33
N GLY A 29 -42.05 -56.31 -6.55
CA GLY A 29 -41.41 -57.55 -6.98
C GLY A 29 -40.07 -57.37 -7.71
N TYR A 30 -39.55 -56.14 -7.81
CA TYR A 30 -38.23 -55.85 -8.40
C TYR A 30 -37.17 -55.76 -7.30
N SER A 31 -36.20 -56.67 -7.30
CA SER A 31 -35.12 -56.70 -6.29
C SER A 31 -34.18 -55.51 -6.49
N GLY A 32 -33.94 -54.74 -5.43
CA GLY A 32 -33.08 -53.54 -5.48
C GLY A 32 -33.73 -52.31 -6.12
N ALA A 33 -35.07 -52.21 -6.08
CA ALA A 33 -35.76 -51.03 -6.59
C ALA A 33 -35.40 -49.76 -5.80
N GLU A 34 -35.23 -48.65 -6.52
CA GLU A 34 -34.89 -47.34 -5.97
C GLU A 34 -35.92 -46.32 -6.44
N TYR A 35 -36.67 -45.75 -5.50
CA TYR A 35 -37.75 -44.81 -5.81
C TYR A 35 -38.01 -43.83 -4.65
N LYS A 36 -38.58 -42.66 -4.95
CA LYS A 36 -38.90 -41.64 -3.96
C LYS A 36 -40.04 -40.72 -4.44
N SER A 37 -40.80 -40.15 -3.50
CA SER A 37 -41.85 -39.16 -3.80
C SER A 37 -41.38 -37.73 -3.55
N PHE A 38 -41.79 -36.79 -4.41
CA PHE A 38 -41.40 -35.39 -4.42
C PHE A 38 -42.61 -34.45 -4.54
N LYS A 39 -42.41 -33.18 -4.16
CA LYS A 39 -43.47 -32.16 -4.23
C LYS A 39 -43.51 -31.45 -5.59
N THR A 40 -42.39 -31.39 -6.29
CA THR A 40 -42.28 -30.79 -7.63
C THR A 40 -41.72 -31.78 -8.64
N LEU A 41 -42.03 -31.56 -9.92
CA LEU A 41 -41.50 -32.35 -11.02
C LEU A 41 -39.97 -32.20 -11.13
N GLU A 42 -39.46 -30.99 -10.90
CA GLU A 42 -38.02 -30.69 -10.92
C GLU A 42 -37.23 -31.50 -9.89
N GLU A 43 -37.77 -31.68 -8.67
CA GLU A 43 -37.15 -32.51 -7.65
C GLU A 43 -37.11 -34.00 -8.06
N ALA A 44 -38.15 -34.47 -8.76
CA ALA A 44 -38.24 -35.83 -9.27
C ALA A 44 -37.27 -36.06 -10.44
N ASP A 45 -37.13 -35.07 -11.34
CA ASP A 45 -36.14 -35.10 -12.43
C ASP A 45 -34.72 -35.18 -11.88
N ILE A 46 -34.37 -34.33 -10.90
CA ILE A 46 -33.05 -34.35 -10.26
C ILE A 46 -32.70 -35.73 -9.70
N PHE A 47 -33.66 -36.42 -9.07
CA PHE A 47 -33.45 -37.79 -8.56
C PHE A 47 -33.16 -38.81 -9.66
N MET A 48 -33.73 -38.64 -10.85
CA MET A 48 -33.54 -39.54 -11.99
C MET A 48 -32.15 -39.40 -12.65
N PHE A 49 -31.52 -38.23 -12.56
CA PHE A 49 -30.21 -37.96 -13.19
C PHE A 49 -28.99 -38.24 -12.29
N GLN A 50 -29.18 -38.61 -11.02
CA GLN A 50 -28.09 -38.93 -10.11
C GLN A 50 -27.54 -40.35 -10.34
N ASP A 51 -26.65 -40.50 -11.33
CA ASP A 51 -25.79 -41.69 -11.50
C ASP A 51 -24.33 -41.28 -11.81
N SER A 52 -23.77 -40.41 -10.97
CA SER A 52 -22.34 -40.28 -10.62
C SER A 52 -22.12 -38.96 -9.86
N VAL A 53 -21.43 -39.03 -8.72
CA VAL A 53 -21.04 -37.92 -7.83
C VAL A 53 -22.14 -37.44 -6.86
N HIS A 54 -21.83 -37.57 -5.57
CA HIS A 54 -22.59 -37.03 -4.44
C HIS A 54 -22.62 -35.49 -4.46
N ALA A 55 -23.56 -34.87 -5.19
CA ALA A 55 -23.85 -33.45 -5.09
C ALA A 55 -25.26 -33.26 -4.49
N SER A 56 -25.34 -32.55 -3.36
CA SER A 56 -26.58 -32.13 -2.73
C SER A 56 -27.28 -31.03 -3.54
N VAL A 57 -28.57 -30.78 -3.32
CA VAL A 57 -29.32 -29.68 -3.96
C VAL A 57 -28.67 -28.31 -3.67
N ALA A 58 -27.97 -28.18 -2.54
CA ALA A 58 -27.18 -26.98 -2.22
C ALA A 58 -25.97 -26.84 -3.16
N ASP A 59 -25.30 -27.93 -3.49
CA ASP A 59 -24.15 -27.95 -4.40
C ASP A 59 -24.56 -27.55 -5.82
N ILE A 60 -25.70 -28.04 -6.31
CA ILE A 60 -26.24 -27.63 -7.63
C ILE A 60 -26.54 -26.12 -7.70
N LYS A 61 -27.06 -25.53 -6.61
CA LYS A 61 -27.32 -24.08 -6.55
C LYS A 61 -26.03 -23.28 -6.54
N ILE A 62 -25.02 -23.75 -5.82
CA ILE A 62 -23.70 -23.11 -5.76
C ILE A 62 -23.01 -23.17 -7.13
N ASP A 63 -23.07 -24.31 -7.81
CA ASP A 63 -22.45 -24.46 -9.14
C ASP A 63 -23.12 -23.58 -10.19
N LYS A 64 -24.45 -23.43 -10.12
CA LYS A 64 -25.17 -22.46 -10.96
C LYS A 64 -24.78 -21.02 -10.66
N LEU A 65 -24.62 -20.66 -9.38
CA LEU A 65 -24.17 -19.33 -8.97
C LEU A 65 -22.74 -19.04 -9.43
N LYS A 66 -21.81 -20.02 -9.32
CA LYS A 66 -20.45 -19.91 -9.83
C LYS A 66 -20.43 -19.60 -11.32
N LEU A 67 -21.18 -20.38 -12.11
CA LEU A 67 -21.27 -20.20 -13.55
C LEU A 67 -21.83 -18.82 -13.92
N GLN A 68 -22.85 -18.36 -13.18
CA GLN A 68 -23.43 -17.03 -13.39
C GLN A 68 -22.40 -15.92 -13.10
N ILE A 69 -21.68 -16.02 -11.97
CA ILE A 69 -20.65 -15.03 -11.61
C ILE A 69 -19.54 -15.01 -12.66
N GLU A 70 -19.07 -16.17 -13.11
CA GLU A 70 -18.05 -16.27 -14.15
C GLU A 70 -18.50 -15.60 -15.46
N GLN A 71 -19.74 -15.84 -15.89
CA GLN A 71 -20.32 -15.21 -17.08
C GLN A 71 -20.47 -13.70 -16.92
N GLU A 72 -20.89 -13.21 -15.76
CA GLU A 72 -20.99 -11.77 -15.50
C GLU A 72 -19.61 -11.10 -15.47
N ILE A 73 -18.59 -11.76 -14.94
CA ILE A 73 -17.19 -11.28 -14.96
C ILE A 73 -16.64 -11.23 -16.39
N GLU A 74 -16.94 -12.23 -17.23
CA GLU A 74 -16.50 -12.24 -18.64
C GLU A 74 -17.13 -11.08 -19.44
N ASN A 75 -18.35 -10.68 -19.09
CA ASN A 75 -19.10 -9.60 -19.74
C ASN A 75 -18.99 -8.25 -19.01
N LEU A 76 -18.02 -8.09 -18.11
CA LEU A 76 -17.88 -6.88 -17.31
C LEU A 76 -17.57 -5.66 -18.21
N ASP A 77 -18.35 -4.60 -18.07
CA ASP A 77 -18.12 -3.35 -18.79
C ASP A 77 -17.05 -2.46 -18.14
N ASP A 78 -16.68 -1.38 -18.82
CA ASP A 78 -15.62 -0.47 -18.38
C ASP A 78 -16.02 0.40 -17.17
N ASP A 79 -17.31 0.60 -16.91
CA ASP A 79 -17.84 1.48 -15.87
C ASP A 79 -18.24 0.73 -14.59
N THR A 80 -18.22 -0.61 -14.63
CA THR A 80 -18.62 -1.49 -13.54
C THR A 80 -17.43 -2.13 -12.83
N VAL A 81 -17.53 -2.22 -11.50
CA VAL A 81 -16.57 -2.95 -10.65
C VAL A 81 -17.30 -4.07 -9.92
N PHE A 82 -16.75 -5.29 -9.97
CA PHE A 82 -17.17 -6.37 -9.08
C PHE A 82 -16.23 -6.45 -7.90
N ALA A 83 -16.77 -6.37 -6.68
CA ALA A 83 -15.99 -6.34 -5.45
C ALA A 83 -16.36 -7.52 -4.55
N PHE A 84 -15.48 -8.51 -4.43
CA PHE A 84 -15.62 -9.60 -3.47
C PHE A 84 -14.99 -9.18 -2.15
N VAL A 85 -15.76 -9.13 -1.07
CA VAL A 85 -15.30 -8.63 0.22
C VAL A 85 -15.48 -9.69 1.30
N ASP A 86 -14.51 -9.76 2.21
CA ASP A 86 -14.58 -10.60 3.39
C ASP A 86 -13.88 -9.94 4.59
N GLY A 87 -14.27 -10.33 5.79
CA GLY A 87 -13.74 -9.86 7.05
C GLY A 87 -13.18 -11.00 7.91
N SER A 88 -12.08 -10.74 8.60
CA SER A 88 -11.50 -11.70 9.53
C SER A 88 -11.26 -11.08 10.91
N TYR A 89 -11.15 -11.92 11.92
CA TYR A 89 -10.82 -11.51 13.29
C TYR A 89 -9.98 -12.56 13.99
N SER A 90 -8.95 -12.11 14.73
CA SER A 90 -8.20 -12.95 15.66
C SER A 90 -8.11 -12.27 17.02
N PRO A 91 -8.44 -12.96 18.13
CA PRO A 91 -8.23 -12.44 19.47
C PRO A 91 -6.75 -12.43 19.89
N ASN A 92 -5.91 -13.21 19.22
CA ASN A 92 -4.50 -13.40 19.54
C ASN A 92 -3.69 -13.45 18.24
N THR A 93 -3.27 -12.30 17.74
CA THR A 93 -2.29 -12.21 16.65
C THR A 93 -0.87 -12.39 17.16
N LYS A 94 0.12 -12.52 16.27
CA LYS A 94 1.54 -12.73 16.62
C LYS A 94 2.15 -11.64 17.52
N ASP A 95 1.58 -10.44 17.49
CA ASP A 95 1.90 -9.30 18.38
C ASP A 95 1.03 -9.23 19.65
N LYS A 96 0.30 -10.32 19.96
CA LYS A 96 -0.52 -10.50 21.17
C LYS A 96 -1.62 -9.43 21.37
N LYS A 97 -2.15 -8.89 20.27
CA LYS A 97 -3.29 -7.97 20.29
C LYS A 97 -4.48 -8.60 19.57
N PRO A 98 -5.73 -8.29 19.96
CA PRO A 98 -6.87 -8.63 19.14
C PRO A 98 -6.90 -7.72 17.90
N LYS A 99 -7.12 -8.30 16.72
CA LYS A 99 -7.24 -7.57 15.46
C LYS A 99 -8.45 -8.05 14.68
N TYR A 100 -9.04 -7.16 13.92
CA TYR A 100 -9.90 -7.52 12.81
C TYR A 100 -9.33 -6.95 11.51
N SER A 101 -9.74 -7.49 10.38
CA SER A 101 -9.20 -7.10 9.07
C SER A 101 -10.22 -7.32 7.97
N TYR A 102 -9.94 -6.76 6.81
CA TYR A 102 -10.68 -7.05 5.58
C TYR A 102 -9.75 -7.49 4.46
N GLY A 103 -10.32 -8.25 3.52
CA GLY A 103 -9.78 -8.51 2.20
C GLY A 103 -10.84 -8.17 1.17
N ALA A 104 -10.44 -7.55 0.06
CA ALA A 104 -11.31 -7.27 -1.06
C ALA A 104 -10.60 -7.52 -2.39
N ILE A 105 -11.27 -8.24 -3.29
CA ILE A 105 -10.84 -8.44 -4.68
C ILE A 105 -11.75 -7.62 -5.59
N LEU A 106 -11.18 -6.68 -6.34
CA LEU A 106 -11.88 -5.78 -7.23
C LEU A 106 -11.59 -6.15 -8.68
N LEU A 107 -12.61 -6.53 -9.42
CA LEU A 107 -12.54 -6.86 -10.83
C LEU A 107 -13.11 -5.71 -11.66
N THR A 108 -12.32 -5.23 -12.61
CA THR A 108 -12.75 -4.36 -13.71
C THR A 108 -12.48 -5.06 -15.03
N LYS A 109 -12.98 -4.53 -16.13
CA LYS A 109 -12.66 -5.06 -17.46
C LYS A 109 -11.14 -5.06 -17.67
N GLY A 110 -10.55 -6.25 -17.73
CA GLY A 110 -9.11 -6.44 -17.92
C GLY A 110 -8.20 -6.19 -16.71
N ALA A 111 -8.73 -5.94 -15.51
CA ALA A 111 -7.90 -5.76 -14.31
C ALA A 111 -8.50 -6.38 -13.04
N GLU A 112 -7.60 -6.82 -12.16
CA GLU A 112 -7.90 -7.30 -10.82
C GLU A 112 -7.04 -6.49 -9.84
N ASN A 113 -7.68 -5.88 -8.85
CA ASN A 113 -7.02 -5.14 -7.78
C ASN A 113 -7.33 -5.81 -6.44
N ARG A 114 -6.41 -5.71 -5.48
CA ARG A 114 -6.58 -6.31 -4.15
C ARG A 114 -6.44 -5.22 -3.09
N LEU A 115 -7.43 -5.11 -2.22
CA LEU A 115 -7.39 -4.22 -1.06
C LEU A 115 -7.44 -5.05 0.22
N TYR A 116 -6.69 -4.65 1.24
CA TYR A 116 -6.74 -5.30 2.55
C TYR A 116 -6.20 -4.36 3.60
N LYS A 117 -6.66 -4.53 4.85
CA LYS A 117 -6.16 -3.78 6.00
C LYS A 117 -6.54 -4.48 7.29
N SER A 118 -5.74 -4.32 8.35
CA SER A 118 -6.09 -4.70 9.71
C SER A 118 -6.23 -3.50 10.64
N PHE A 119 -6.99 -3.71 11.71
CA PHE A 119 -7.44 -2.69 12.64
C PHE A 119 -7.36 -3.22 14.08
N VAL A 120 -7.20 -2.29 15.01
CA VAL A 120 -7.04 -2.56 16.46
C VAL A 120 -7.91 -1.64 17.31
N ASP A 121 -8.77 -0.82 16.71
CA ASP A 121 -9.64 0.09 17.44
C ASP A 121 -10.71 -0.68 18.21
N SER A 122 -11.00 -0.20 19.42
CA SER A 122 -11.91 -0.89 20.35
C SER A 122 -13.32 -1.02 19.79
N GLU A 123 -13.81 -0.03 19.04
CA GLU A 123 -15.15 -0.02 18.47
C GLU A 123 -15.34 -1.13 17.44
N GLY A 124 -14.41 -1.26 16.50
CA GLY A 124 -14.43 -2.31 15.50
C GLY A 124 -14.20 -3.71 16.11
N LEU A 125 -13.37 -3.82 17.14
CA LEU A 125 -13.13 -5.09 17.85
C LEU A 125 -14.39 -5.65 18.53
N GLU A 126 -15.37 -4.82 18.90
CA GLU A 126 -16.65 -5.29 19.46
C GLU A 126 -17.51 -6.07 18.45
N SER A 127 -17.33 -5.82 17.16
CA SER A 127 -18.07 -6.52 16.09
C SER A 127 -17.17 -7.41 15.23
N ARG A 128 -15.87 -7.51 15.56
CA ARG A 128 -14.94 -8.54 15.07
C ARG A 128 -14.90 -8.59 13.53
N ASN A 129 -15.07 -9.77 12.95
CA ASN A 129 -15.01 -9.99 11.50
C ASN A 129 -16.08 -9.19 10.74
N VAL A 130 -17.24 -8.92 11.35
CA VAL A 130 -18.28 -8.07 10.75
C VAL A 130 -17.77 -6.64 10.51
N SER A 131 -16.97 -6.10 11.44
CA SER A 131 -16.33 -4.79 11.25
C SER A 131 -15.32 -4.81 10.10
N GLY A 132 -14.64 -5.94 9.91
CA GLY A 132 -13.76 -6.19 8.78
C GLY A 132 -14.52 -6.13 7.46
N GLU A 133 -15.57 -6.91 7.33
CA GLU A 133 -16.35 -7.00 6.11
C GLU A 133 -17.01 -5.65 5.73
N ILE A 134 -17.53 -4.91 6.73
CA ILE A 134 -17.99 -3.52 6.56
C ILE A 134 -16.87 -2.64 6.02
N ALA A 135 -15.66 -2.72 6.61
CA ALA A 135 -14.52 -1.93 6.18
C ALA A 135 -14.09 -2.28 4.74
N GLY A 136 -14.14 -3.56 4.37
CA GLY A 136 -13.89 -4.04 3.00
C GLY A 136 -14.87 -3.46 1.99
N ALA A 137 -16.17 -3.50 2.31
CA ALA A 137 -17.21 -2.89 1.48
C ALA A 137 -17.01 -1.37 1.31
N LYS A 138 -16.74 -0.64 2.40
CA LYS A 138 -16.44 0.80 2.36
C LYS A 138 -15.20 1.11 1.52
N ALA A 139 -14.15 0.32 1.66
CA ALA A 139 -12.90 0.48 0.89
C ALA A 139 -13.13 0.25 -0.61
N ALA A 140 -13.87 -0.80 -0.97
CA ALA A 140 -14.20 -1.10 -2.36
C ALA A 140 -15.02 0.03 -3.02
N ILE A 141 -16.04 0.54 -2.34
CA ILE A 141 -16.86 1.66 -2.83
C ILE A 141 -16.02 2.93 -2.98
N THR A 142 -15.20 3.26 -1.99
CA THR A 142 -14.33 4.44 -2.04
C THR A 142 -13.35 4.36 -3.20
N TRP A 143 -12.78 3.17 -3.44
CA TRP A 143 -11.90 2.93 -4.58
C TRP A 143 -12.64 3.13 -5.90
N ALA A 144 -13.85 2.56 -6.04
CA ALA A 144 -14.64 2.66 -7.27
C ALA A 144 -15.01 4.10 -7.60
N ILE A 145 -15.44 4.89 -6.61
CA ILE A 145 -15.69 6.33 -6.75
C ILE A 145 -14.41 7.06 -7.17
N GLY A 146 -13.27 6.75 -6.54
CA GLY A 146 -11.97 7.34 -6.89
C GLY A 146 -11.50 7.03 -8.31
N GLN A 147 -11.86 5.86 -8.84
CA GLN A 147 -11.63 5.45 -10.23
C GLN A 147 -12.74 5.94 -11.19
N GLN A 148 -13.65 6.79 -10.74
CA GLN A 148 -14.76 7.36 -11.53
C GLN A 148 -15.70 6.30 -12.14
N LYS A 149 -15.84 5.15 -11.48
CA LYS A 149 -16.73 4.08 -11.90
C LYS A 149 -18.18 4.45 -11.58
N GLN A 150 -19.10 4.02 -12.44
CA GLN A 150 -20.52 4.33 -12.30
C GLN A 150 -21.28 3.27 -11.50
N ASN A 151 -20.81 2.01 -11.54
CA ASN A 151 -21.46 0.90 -10.86
C ASN A 151 -20.46 0.08 -10.04
N ILE A 152 -20.88 -0.40 -8.88
CA ILE A 152 -20.17 -1.41 -8.10
C ILE A 152 -21.15 -2.50 -7.64
N LYS A 153 -20.80 -3.76 -7.91
CA LYS A 153 -21.51 -4.94 -7.38
C LYS A 153 -20.66 -5.62 -6.32
N ILE A 154 -21.17 -5.65 -5.09
CA ILE A 154 -20.47 -6.16 -3.91
C ILE A 154 -20.93 -7.59 -3.65
N PHE A 155 -19.98 -8.51 -3.64
CA PHE A 155 -20.16 -9.91 -3.28
C PHE A 155 -19.67 -10.11 -1.84
N TYR A 156 -20.52 -10.68 -0.99
CA TYR A 156 -20.30 -10.78 0.46
C TYR A 156 -20.96 -12.04 1.02
N ASP A 157 -20.51 -12.50 2.18
CA ASP A 157 -21.04 -13.70 2.82
C ASP A 157 -21.99 -13.39 4.00
N TYR A 158 -21.82 -12.24 4.65
CA TYR A 158 -22.65 -11.80 5.75
C TYR A 158 -23.81 -10.91 5.30
N GLU A 159 -25.04 -11.39 5.53
CA GLU A 159 -26.29 -10.71 5.15
C GLU A 159 -26.39 -9.25 5.63
N GLY A 160 -25.73 -8.89 6.74
CA GLY A 160 -25.79 -7.54 7.28
C GLY A 160 -25.27 -6.46 6.32
N ILE A 161 -24.32 -6.80 5.43
CA ILE A 161 -23.78 -5.88 4.42
C ILE A 161 -24.89 -5.30 3.55
N GLU A 162 -25.75 -6.14 3.00
CA GLU A 162 -26.90 -5.69 2.22
C GLU A 162 -28.04 -5.19 3.12
N LYS A 163 -28.42 -5.96 4.15
CA LYS A 163 -29.64 -5.70 4.91
C LYS A 163 -29.63 -4.37 5.66
N TRP A 164 -28.46 -3.91 6.11
CA TRP A 164 -28.33 -2.55 6.66
C TRP A 164 -28.37 -1.48 5.57
N ALA A 165 -27.69 -1.69 4.45
CA ALA A 165 -27.66 -0.76 3.33
C ALA A 165 -29.08 -0.46 2.80
N VAL A 166 -29.89 -1.50 2.57
CA VAL A 166 -31.26 -1.37 2.06
C VAL A 166 -32.30 -1.01 3.14
N GLY A 167 -31.90 -0.93 4.40
CA GLY A 167 -32.77 -0.55 5.52
C GLY A 167 -33.72 -1.64 6.03
N GLU A 168 -33.53 -2.89 5.62
CA GLU A 168 -34.30 -4.04 6.17
C GLU A 168 -33.92 -4.34 7.63
N TRP A 169 -32.67 -4.08 8.01
CA TRP A 169 -32.19 -4.24 9.39
C TRP A 169 -31.96 -2.89 10.05
N ALA A 170 -32.41 -2.75 11.29
CA ALA A 170 -32.13 -1.56 12.09
C ALA A 170 -30.66 -1.53 12.57
N ALA A 171 -29.92 -0.49 12.20
CA ALA A 171 -28.54 -0.26 12.64
C ALA A 171 -28.51 0.20 14.11
N LYS A 172 -28.21 -0.72 15.03
CA LYS A 172 -28.17 -0.44 16.49
C LYS A 172 -26.79 0.01 16.96
N LYS A 173 -25.73 -0.68 16.52
CA LYS A 173 -24.33 -0.38 16.87
C LYS A 173 -23.79 0.80 16.07
N ALA A 174 -22.78 1.49 16.61
CA ALA A 174 -22.17 2.65 15.98
C ALA A 174 -21.56 2.32 14.62
N VAL A 175 -20.77 1.23 14.50
CA VAL A 175 -20.23 0.73 13.23
C VAL A 175 -21.30 0.52 12.13
N ALA A 176 -22.47 -0.02 12.48
CA ALA A 176 -23.55 -0.24 11.52
C ALA A 176 -24.25 1.08 11.13
N LYS A 177 -24.37 2.03 12.07
CA LYS A 177 -24.94 3.36 11.79
C LYS A 177 -24.04 4.17 10.85
N ASP A 178 -22.73 4.14 11.11
CA ASP A 178 -21.72 4.75 10.25
C ASP A 178 -21.74 4.14 8.85
N TYR A 179 -21.82 2.81 8.75
CA TYR A 179 -21.95 2.13 7.47
C TYR A 179 -23.19 2.57 6.67
N VAL A 180 -24.37 2.63 7.31
CA VAL A 180 -25.60 3.10 6.64
C VAL A 180 -25.48 4.56 6.19
N ALA A 181 -24.87 5.42 7.00
CA ALA A 181 -24.63 6.82 6.63
C ALA A 181 -23.67 6.93 5.43
N PHE A 182 -22.61 6.12 5.43
CA PHE A 182 -21.66 6.03 4.32
C PHE A 182 -22.36 5.59 3.02
N ILE A 183 -23.11 4.48 3.04
CA ILE A 183 -23.81 3.99 1.84
C ILE A 183 -24.72 5.07 1.24
N LYS A 184 -25.57 5.70 2.06
CA LYS A 184 -26.47 6.77 1.60
C LYS A 184 -25.74 7.98 1.01
N SER A 185 -24.52 8.24 1.46
CA SER A 185 -23.70 9.31 0.89
C SER A 185 -23.08 8.88 -0.44
N SER A 186 -22.61 7.64 -0.52
CA SER A 186 -21.95 7.05 -1.70
C SER A 186 -22.91 6.81 -2.86
N GLU A 187 -24.17 6.43 -2.59
CA GLU A 187 -25.23 6.25 -3.60
C GLU A 187 -25.51 7.51 -4.44
N LYS A 188 -25.05 8.68 -3.99
CA LYS A 188 -25.12 9.93 -4.77
C LYS A 188 -24.06 10.01 -5.87
N HIS A 189 -23.05 9.16 -5.81
CA HIS A 189 -21.85 9.19 -6.65
C HIS A 189 -21.65 7.91 -7.45
N ILE A 190 -22.17 6.78 -6.99
CA ILE A 190 -22.04 5.47 -7.63
C ILE A 190 -23.29 4.62 -7.37
N HIS A 191 -23.70 3.82 -8.34
CA HIS A 191 -24.74 2.81 -8.17
C HIS A 191 -24.17 1.57 -7.47
N ILE A 192 -24.83 1.10 -6.40
CA ILE A 192 -24.33 0.02 -5.54
C ILE A 192 -25.30 -1.16 -5.61
N GLU A 193 -24.80 -2.33 -6.02
CA GLU A 193 -25.53 -3.59 -6.03
C GLU A 193 -24.91 -4.59 -5.07
N PHE A 194 -25.74 -5.50 -4.56
CA PHE A 194 -25.36 -6.50 -3.58
C PHE A 194 -25.68 -7.90 -4.11
N GLN A 195 -24.72 -8.81 -4.02
CA GLN A 195 -24.90 -10.21 -4.38
C GLN A 195 -24.31 -11.11 -3.31
N ARG A 196 -25.17 -11.79 -2.55
CA ARG A 196 -24.70 -12.74 -1.56
C ARG A 196 -23.98 -13.93 -2.19
N THR A 197 -22.83 -14.28 -1.61
CA THR A 197 -22.02 -15.47 -1.91
C THR A 197 -21.81 -16.27 -0.63
N PRO A 198 -22.26 -17.53 -0.53
CA PRO A 198 -22.04 -18.31 0.68
C PRO A 198 -20.55 -18.50 0.96
N GLY A 199 -20.09 -18.27 2.19
CA GLY A 199 -18.71 -18.54 2.60
C GLY A 199 -18.36 -20.02 2.45
N HIS A 200 -17.10 -20.31 2.11
CA HIS A 200 -16.57 -21.68 1.93
C HIS A 200 -17.32 -22.51 0.88
N SER A 201 -17.89 -21.84 -0.13
CA SER A 201 -18.63 -22.47 -1.23
C SER A 201 -17.75 -22.81 -2.44
N GLY A 202 -16.46 -22.42 -2.41
CA GLY A 202 -15.53 -22.60 -3.51
C GLY A 202 -15.72 -21.60 -4.65
N ILE A 203 -16.42 -20.48 -4.41
CA ILE A 203 -16.45 -19.34 -5.32
C ILE A 203 -15.08 -18.66 -5.24
N LYS A 204 -14.27 -18.81 -6.30
CA LYS A 204 -12.86 -18.42 -6.36
C LYS A 204 -12.56 -17.08 -5.66
N TYR A 205 -13.17 -15.99 -6.11
CA TYR A 205 -12.85 -14.65 -5.60
C TYR A 205 -13.35 -14.38 -4.17
N ASN A 206 -14.37 -15.11 -3.71
CA ASN A 206 -14.80 -15.07 -2.32
C ASN A 206 -13.77 -15.76 -1.42
N GLU A 207 -13.29 -16.95 -1.79
CA GLU A 207 -12.23 -17.64 -1.04
C GLU A 207 -10.91 -16.83 -1.06
N GLU A 208 -10.63 -16.12 -2.16
CA GLU A 208 -9.48 -15.22 -2.22
C GLU A 208 -9.63 -13.99 -1.32
N ALA A 209 -10.84 -13.43 -1.20
CA ALA A 209 -11.13 -12.34 -0.26
C ALA A 209 -11.00 -12.83 1.20
N ASP A 210 -11.52 -14.01 1.54
CA ASP A 210 -11.37 -14.66 2.86
C ASP A 210 -9.90 -14.88 3.21
N ALA A 211 -9.14 -15.47 2.29
CA ALA A 211 -7.72 -15.74 2.47
C ALA A 211 -6.94 -14.43 2.65
N LEU A 212 -7.29 -13.39 1.89
CA LEU A 212 -6.68 -12.07 1.98
C LEU A 212 -7.01 -11.39 3.31
N ALA A 213 -8.26 -11.52 3.80
CA ALA A 213 -8.67 -11.01 5.10
C ALA A 213 -7.94 -11.73 6.24
N LYS A 214 -7.84 -13.07 6.18
CA LYS A 214 -7.09 -13.88 7.16
C LYS A 214 -5.61 -13.54 7.16
N ALA A 215 -5.01 -13.41 5.99
CA ALA A 215 -3.63 -12.95 5.86
C ALA A 215 -3.46 -11.57 6.52
N ALA A 216 -4.43 -10.67 6.33
CA ALA A 216 -4.39 -9.31 6.88
C ALA A 216 -4.40 -9.29 8.42
N LEU A 217 -4.92 -10.32 9.10
CA LEU A 217 -4.84 -10.40 10.58
C LEU A 217 -3.42 -10.57 11.10
N ASP A 218 -2.63 -11.34 10.36
CA ASP A 218 -1.20 -11.52 10.63
C ASP A 218 -0.40 -10.30 10.15
N ASP A 219 -1.06 -9.34 9.50
CA ASP A 219 -0.41 -8.24 8.83
C ASP A 219 -0.06 -7.10 9.78
N ARG A 220 1.25 -7.05 9.98
CA ARG A 220 2.03 -5.84 10.18
C ARG A 220 2.37 -5.36 8.76
N SER A 221 1.55 -4.50 8.15
CA SER A 221 1.84 -3.74 6.91
C SER A 221 2.89 -4.39 5.98
N TYR A 222 2.47 -5.13 4.95
CA TYR A 222 3.33 -6.13 4.30
C TYR A 222 4.64 -5.65 3.66
N ARG A 223 5.66 -6.45 4.02
CA ARG A 223 6.90 -6.82 3.33
C ARG A 223 6.61 -8.12 2.54
N THR A 224 6.72 -8.15 1.21
CA THR A 224 6.40 -9.36 0.42
C THR A 224 7.60 -10.30 0.26
N GLY A 225 8.12 -10.80 1.38
CA GLY A 225 9.18 -11.82 1.40
C GLY A 225 10.31 -11.49 2.37
N ASN A 226 11.15 -12.48 2.65
CA ASN A 226 12.41 -12.30 3.37
C ASN A 226 13.43 -11.41 2.58
N ASP A 227 13.08 -10.94 1.38
CA ASP A 227 13.93 -10.15 0.48
C ASP A 227 13.76 -8.62 0.61
N GLY A 228 12.61 -8.15 1.11
CA GLY A 228 12.30 -6.74 1.35
C GLY A 228 11.70 -5.97 0.18
N SER A 229 10.88 -6.63 -0.65
CA SER A 229 10.08 -6.01 -1.71
C SER A 229 8.91 -5.12 -1.21
N VAL A 230 8.54 -4.09 -1.99
CA VAL A 230 7.62 -2.98 -1.66
C VAL A 230 6.57 -2.78 -2.76
N TYR A 231 5.30 -2.55 -2.40
CA TYR A 231 4.22 -2.23 -3.32
C TYR A 231 3.80 -0.76 -3.23
N VAL A 232 3.60 -0.10 -4.37
CA VAL A 232 3.36 1.34 -4.52
C VAL A 232 2.23 1.58 -5.52
N ILE A 233 1.31 2.47 -5.23
CA ILE A 233 0.18 2.83 -6.10
C ILE A 233 0.33 4.28 -6.56
N GLY A 234 0.07 4.54 -7.84
CA GLY A 234 -0.05 5.90 -8.40
C GLY A 234 1.15 6.41 -9.20
N ILE A 235 2.14 5.55 -9.50
CA ILE A 235 3.30 5.94 -10.33
C ILE A 235 3.21 5.19 -11.67
N SER A 236 3.06 5.95 -12.76
CA SER A 236 2.99 5.39 -14.11
C SER A 236 4.35 4.99 -14.66
N VAL A 237 4.36 4.15 -15.70
CA VAL A 237 5.62 3.74 -16.34
C VAL A 237 6.33 4.95 -16.91
N ARG A 238 5.58 5.91 -17.48
CA ARG A 238 6.14 7.18 -17.94
C ARG A 238 6.81 7.93 -16.78
N ARG A 239 6.15 8.05 -15.63
CA ARG A 239 6.72 8.76 -14.48
C ARG A 239 7.96 8.04 -13.94
N TRP A 240 7.96 6.72 -13.90
CA TRP A 240 9.15 5.94 -13.55
C TRP A 240 10.34 6.22 -14.46
N ILE A 241 10.12 6.33 -15.77
CA ILE A 241 11.19 6.67 -16.72
C ILE A 241 11.77 8.04 -16.39
N GLU A 242 10.91 9.03 -16.17
CA GLU A 242 11.32 10.40 -15.84
C GLU A 242 12.17 10.39 -14.56
N VAL A 243 11.68 9.79 -13.47
CA VAL A 243 12.38 9.84 -12.19
C VAL A 243 13.64 8.97 -12.16
N LEU A 244 13.66 7.81 -12.83
CA LEU A 244 14.89 7.01 -12.94
C LEU A 244 15.95 7.70 -13.79
N SER A 245 15.54 8.46 -14.81
CA SER A 245 16.45 9.31 -15.60
C SER A 245 17.04 10.43 -14.75
N GLU A 246 16.19 11.09 -13.94
CA GLU A 246 16.64 12.09 -12.96
C GLU A 246 17.62 11.48 -11.95
N LEU A 247 17.32 10.29 -11.41
CA LEU A 247 18.18 9.59 -10.46
C LEU A 247 19.53 9.18 -11.06
N LYS A 248 19.55 8.59 -12.27
CA LYS A 248 20.77 8.25 -13.02
C LYS A 248 21.69 9.46 -13.12
N TYR A 249 21.10 10.60 -13.41
CA TYR A 249 21.81 11.85 -13.58
C TYR A 249 22.37 12.43 -12.27
N VAL A 250 21.60 12.37 -11.18
CA VAL A 250 22.06 12.78 -9.84
C VAL A 250 23.28 11.96 -9.43
N LEU A 251 23.22 10.64 -9.62
CA LEU A 251 24.29 9.71 -9.25
C LEU A 251 25.59 9.97 -10.03
N ALA A 252 25.51 10.23 -11.34
CA ALA A 252 26.68 10.60 -12.14
C ALA A 252 27.38 11.87 -11.60
N CYS A 253 26.63 12.73 -10.90
CA CYS A 253 27.18 13.95 -10.31
C CYS A 253 27.87 13.74 -8.97
N GLU A 254 27.48 12.71 -8.21
CA GLU A 254 28.04 12.41 -6.89
C GLU A 254 29.43 11.77 -7.00
N THR A 255 29.70 11.04 -8.09
CA THR A 255 30.93 10.23 -8.27
C THR A 255 31.98 10.85 -9.22
N ASN A 256 31.75 12.05 -9.76
CA ASN A 256 32.59 12.68 -10.81
C ASN A 256 32.84 11.78 -12.05
N ASN A 257 31.99 10.77 -12.31
CA ASN A 257 32.11 9.78 -13.40
C ASN A 257 30.74 9.47 -14.01
N GLU A 258 30.69 8.71 -15.12
CA GLU A 258 29.43 8.15 -15.65
C GLU A 258 28.73 7.33 -14.55
N SER A 259 27.41 7.54 -14.39
CA SER A 259 26.62 6.72 -13.48
C SER A 259 26.51 5.31 -14.05
N ASN A 260 26.88 4.33 -13.25
CA ASN A 260 26.65 2.92 -13.55
C ASN A 260 25.17 2.53 -13.36
N LEU A 261 24.26 3.50 -13.15
CA LEU A 261 22.82 3.22 -13.13
C LEU A 261 22.35 2.97 -14.56
N GLU A 262 21.86 1.77 -14.82
CA GLU A 262 21.17 1.40 -16.04
C GLU A 262 19.74 1.00 -15.71
N PHE A 263 18.83 1.27 -16.64
CA PHE A 263 17.50 0.70 -16.53
C PHE A 263 16.92 0.37 -17.89
N ASP A 264 16.25 -0.78 -17.95
CA ASP A 264 15.60 -1.30 -19.14
C ASP A 264 14.13 -1.56 -18.87
N ILE A 265 13.31 -1.33 -19.88
CA ILE A 265 11.87 -1.59 -19.82
C ILE A 265 11.57 -2.79 -20.71
N ILE A 266 10.99 -3.80 -20.10
CA ILE A 266 10.59 -5.04 -20.74
C ILE A 266 9.07 -5.09 -20.70
N GLU A 267 8.42 -5.08 -21.86
CA GLU A 267 7.01 -5.38 -21.96
C GLU A 267 6.80 -6.88 -21.74
N ILE A 268 6.09 -7.23 -20.66
CA ILE A 268 5.83 -8.63 -20.30
C ILE A 268 4.54 -9.12 -20.95
N LYS A 269 3.49 -8.28 -20.88
CA LYS A 269 2.18 -8.46 -21.52
C LYS A 269 1.42 -7.14 -21.49
N GLU A 270 0.27 -7.08 -22.16
CA GLU A 270 -0.65 -5.94 -22.07
C GLU A 270 -0.92 -5.60 -20.60
N ASN A 271 -0.76 -4.31 -20.24
CA ASN A 271 -0.87 -3.81 -18.86
C ASN A 271 0.14 -4.39 -17.85
N HIS A 272 1.29 -4.92 -18.28
CA HIS A 272 2.38 -5.29 -17.39
C HIS A 272 3.74 -4.99 -18.03
N LYS A 273 4.41 -3.98 -17.49
CA LYS A 273 5.78 -3.62 -17.87
C LYS A 273 6.71 -3.88 -16.69
N ARG A 274 7.89 -4.42 -16.97
CA ARG A 274 8.94 -4.63 -15.99
C ARG A 274 10.07 -3.66 -16.27
N ILE A 275 10.39 -2.84 -15.28
CA ILE A 275 11.54 -1.95 -15.32
C ILE A 275 12.63 -2.60 -14.49
N LYS A 276 13.72 -3.02 -15.11
CA LYS A 276 14.92 -3.50 -14.41
C LYS A 276 15.83 -2.31 -14.23
N VAL A 277 16.25 -2.04 -13.01
CA VAL A 277 17.20 -0.99 -12.65
C VAL A 277 18.41 -1.65 -12.03
N SER A 278 19.62 -1.26 -12.43
CA SER A 278 20.86 -1.81 -11.88
C SER A 278 21.88 -0.72 -11.65
N ILE A 279 22.66 -0.85 -10.59
CA ILE A 279 23.88 -0.08 -10.30
C ILE A 279 24.94 -1.11 -9.91
N ASN A 280 26.06 -1.14 -10.63
CA ASN A 280 27.13 -2.12 -10.39
C ASN A 280 26.54 -3.55 -10.36
N ASP A 281 26.76 -4.30 -9.28
CA ASP A 281 26.25 -5.66 -9.08
C ASP A 281 24.86 -5.72 -8.40
N ASP A 282 24.28 -4.57 -8.05
CA ASP A 282 22.98 -4.48 -7.38
C ASP A 282 21.86 -4.18 -8.38
N GLY A 283 20.72 -4.86 -8.19
CA GLY A 283 19.58 -4.77 -9.10
C GLY A 283 18.25 -4.65 -8.35
N VAL A 284 17.37 -3.80 -8.89
CA VAL A 284 15.99 -3.62 -8.47
C VAL A 284 15.08 -3.83 -9.66
N THR A 285 14.03 -4.61 -9.47
CA THR A 285 12.99 -4.87 -10.47
C THR A 285 11.71 -4.19 -10.03
N ILE A 286 11.18 -3.31 -10.87
CA ILE A 286 9.89 -2.67 -10.68
C ILE A 286 8.92 -3.31 -11.68
N ASN A 287 8.00 -4.13 -11.19
CA ASN A 287 6.89 -4.63 -12.00
C ASN A 287 5.76 -3.60 -11.92
N ASN A 288 5.50 -2.91 -13.03
CA ASN A 288 4.40 -1.97 -13.13
C ASN A 288 3.21 -2.62 -13.85
N TYR A 289 2.08 -2.64 -13.18
CA TYR A 289 0.82 -3.22 -13.58
C TYR A 289 -0.19 -2.10 -13.87
N HIS A 290 -0.91 -2.22 -14.98
CA HIS A 290 -1.97 -1.31 -15.40
C HIS A 290 -1.56 0.17 -15.43
N ASP A 291 -0.26 0.43 -15.65
CA ASP A 291 0.34 1.76 -15.73
C ASP A 291 0.21 2.63 -14.46
N ILE A 292 -0.10 2.04 -13.31
CA ILE A 292 -0.25 2.80 -12.04
C ILE A 292 0.24 2.03 -10.81
N ASN A 293 0.26 0.70 -10.84
CA ASN A 293 0.56 -0.13 -9.68
C ASN A 293 1.97 -0.70 -9.81
N SER A 294 2.87 -0.36 -8.89
CA SER A 294 4.29 -0.72 -8.97
C SER A 294 4.68 -1.65 -7.83
N PHE A 295 5.24 -2.80 -8.19
CA PHE A 295 5.80 -3.76 -7.26
C PHE A 295 7.33 -3.81 -7.40
N ILE A 296 8.02 -3.30 -6.40
CA ILE A 296 9.45 -3.05 -6.37
C ILE A 296 10.13 -4.20 -5.61
N GLN A 297 11.06 -4.88 -6.26
CA GLN A 297 11.75 -6.05 -5.71
C GLN A 297 13.25 -5.89 -5.86
N GLY A 298 14.00 -6.18 -4.80
CA GLY A 298 15.45 -6.07 -4.80
C GLY A 298 15.98 -6.35 -3.40
N LYS A 299 17.30 -6.33 -3.24
CA LYS A 299 17.91 -6.47 -1.92
C LYS A 299 17.66 -5.19 -1.11
N SER A 300 16.83 -5.28 -0.09
CA SER A 300 16.40 -4.14 0.76
C SER A 300 17.50 -3.43 1.54
N ASN A 301 18.71 -3.99 1.61
CA ASN A 301 19.87 -3.41 2.27
C ASN A 301 20.87 -2.79 1.27
N THR A 302 20.42 -2.40 0.08
CA THR A 302 21.27 -1.84 -0.97
C THR A 302 20.95 -0.38 -1.22
N VAL A 303 22.00 0.39 -1.53
CA VAL A 303 21.91 1.82 -1.84
C VAL A 303 20.94 2.08 -2.99
N LEU A 304 20.87 1.19 -3.98
CA LEU A 304 19.95 1.31 -5.11
C LEU A 304 18.49 1.19 -4.68
N PHE A 305 18.18 0.23 -3.82
CA PHE A 305 16.83 0.03 -3.31
C PHE A 305 16.36 1.25 -2.51
N ASP A 306 17.20 1.76 -1.62
CA ASP A 306 16.90 2.93 -0.80
C ASP A 306 16.67 4.20 -1.65
N ARG A 307 17.46 4.37 -2.71
CA ARG A 307 17.29 5.50 -3.64
C ARG A 307 15.97 5.42 -4.40
N ILE A 308 15.54 4.22 -4.78
CA ILE A 308 14.23 4.01 -5.41
C ILE A 308 13.09 4.28 -4.43
N ILE A 309 13.22 3.93 -3.15
CA ILE A 309 12.21 4.25 -2.13
C ILE A 309 12.12 5.76 -1.88
N ASN A 310 13.24 6.49 -1.85
CA ASN A 310 13.21 7.96 -1.72
C ASN A 310 12.50 8.63 -2.90
N VAL A 311 12.74 8.14 -4.12
CA VAL A 311 11.99 8.55 -5.32
C VAL A 311 10.49 8.36 -5.12
N VAL A 312 10.07 7.20 -4.61
CA VAL A 312 8.66 6.93 -4.33
C VAL A 312 8.08 7.93 -3.33
N ILE A 313 8.81 8.23 -2.26
CA ILE A 313 8.36 9.18 -1.23
C ILE A 313 8.17 10.58 -1.81
N ASP A 314 9.05 11.01 -2.71
CA ASP A 314 8.95 12.32 -3.38
C ASP A 314 7.71 12.45 -4.29
N GLU A 315 7.21 11.33 -4.83
CA GLU A 315 6.02 11.27 -5.69
C GLU A 315 4.70 11.22 -4.94
N ILE A 316 4.72 11.06 -3.61
CA ILE A 316 3.49 10.95 -2.81
C ILE A 316 2.96 12.34 -2.48
N ASP A 317 1.75 12.67 -2.93
CA ASP A 317 1.14 14.00 -2.69
C ASP A 317 0.61 14.25 -1.26
N ASN A 318 0.63 13.24 -0.38
CA ASN A 318 0.02 13.31 0.96
C ASN A 318 1.02 12.89 2.06
N GLU A 319 1.19 13.71 3.09
CA GLU A 319 2.12 13.47 4.21
C GLU A 319 1.78 12.20 5.02
N ASP A 320 0.50 11.87 5.20
CA ASP A 320 0.08 10.63 5.87
C ASP A 320 0.53 9.40 5.09
N LYS A 321 0.45 9.47 3.75
CA LYS A 321 0.89 8.39 2.87
C LYS A 321 2.41 8.19 2.90
N VAL A 322 3.19 9.24 3.18
CA VAL A 322 4.65 9.13 3.38
C VAL A 322 4.95 8.27 4.62
N ILE A 323 4.25 8.51 5.72
CA ILE A 323 4.39 7.72 6.94
C ILE A 323 3.91 6.28 6.74
N GLU A 324 2.85 6.07 5.97
CA GLU A 324 2.40 4.72 5.58
C GLU A 324 3.48 3.95 4.80
N VAL A 325 4.11 4.58 3.78
CA VAL A 325 5.18 3.95 2.99
C VAL A 325 6.44 3.68 3.82
N LEU A 326 6.83 4.62 4.69
CA LEU A 326 7.98 4.44 5.58
C LEU A 326 7.74 3.36 6.64
N ASN A 327 6.52 3.26 7.20
CA ASN A 327 6.13 2.18 8.11
C ASN A 327 6.22 0.82 7.43
N VAL A 328 5.79 0.73 6.18
CA VAL A 328 5.90 -0.48 5.36
C VAL A 328 7.37 -0.84 5.15
N TYR A 329 8.20 0.11 4.70
CA TYR A 329 9.60 -0.13 4.39
C TYR A 329 10.43 -0.53 5.63
N HIS A 330 10.21 0.12 6.78
CA HIS A 330 10.94 -0.15 8.01
C HIS A 330 10.25 -1.13 8.99
N ALA A 331 9.11 -1.68 8.61
CA ALA A 331 8.28 -2.56 9.44
C ALA A 331 7.88 -1.96 10.81
N LEU A 332 7.43 -0.69 10.81
CA LEU A 332 6.97 0.04 12.00
C LEU A 332 5.48 0.33 11.97
N THR A 333 4.92 0.70 13.12
CA THR A 333 3.49 1.03 13.27
C THR A 333 3.30 2.43 13.88
N LEU A 334 4.03 3.41 13.36
CA LEU A 334 3.94 4.80 13.82
C LEU A 334 2.75 5.50 13.15
N THR A 335 1.87 6.14 13.93
CA THR A 335 0.80 6.95 13.34
C THR A 335 1.34 8.30 12.88
N SER A 336 0.71 8.92 11.87
CA SER A 336 1.05 10.30 11.46
C SER A 336 1.04 11.26 12.66
N LEU A 337 0.08 11.10 13.56
CA LEU A 337 0.00 11.89 14.79
C LEU A 337 1.23 11.71 15.70
N GLN A 338 1.76 10.48 15.84
CA GLN A 338 2.97 10.23 16.63
C GLN A 338 4.20 10.88 16.00
N VAL A 339 4.33 10.82 14.68
CA VAL A 339 5.44 11.43 13.95
C VAL A 339 5.33 12.96 13.98
N GLU A 340 4.14 13.52 13.77
CA GLU A 340 3.88 14.96 13.89
C GLU A 340 4.09 15.49 15.32
N THR A 341 3.73 14.70 16.34
CA THR A 341 4.03 15.03 17.75
C THR A 341 5.54 15.08 17.98
N GLN A 342 6.28 14.09 17.47
CA GLN A 342 7.73 14.07 17.57
C GLN A 342 8.37 15.19 16.76
N PHE A 343 7.81 15.53 15.59
CA PHE A 343 8.24 16.64 14.76
C PHE A 343 8.11 17.95 15.52
N THR A 344 6.94 18.22 16.11
CA THR A 344 6.68 19.41 16.92
C THR A 344 7.60 19.49 18.13
N LYS A 345 7.99 18.34 18.72
CA LYS A 345 8.92 18.28 19.84
C LYS A 345 10.36 18.60 19.41
N LEU A 346 10.80 18.13 18.24
CA LEU A 346 12.17 18.31 17.75
C LEU A 346 12.37 19.63 17.01
N MET A 347 11.31 20.18 16.42
CA MET A 347 11.30 21.43 15.66
C MET A 347 10.12 22.34 16.05
N PRO A 348 10.06 22.81 17.31
CA PRO A 348 8.94 23.61 17.81
C PRO A 348 8.77 24.97 17.13
N ASN A 349 9.81 25.51 16.49
CA ASN A 349 9.79 26.81 15.82
C ASN A 349 9.51 26.69 14.31
N TYR A 350 9.28 25.48 13.79
CA TYR A 350 8.93 25.30 12.38
C TYR A 350 7.59 26.00 12.06
N PRO A 351 7.53 26.89 11.04
CA PRO A 351 6.39 27.77 10.80
C PRO A 351 5.19 26.98 10.29
N THR A 352 3.98 27.24 10.82
CA THR A 352 2.74 26.50 10.48
C THR A 352 2.04 26.93 9.20
N GLN A 353 2.49 28.02 8.54
CA GLN A 353 1.87 28.59 7.34
C GLN A 353 2.90 28.82 6.22
N ASN A 354 2.46 28.79 4.95
CA ASN A 354 3.29 29.00 3.75
C ASN A 354 4.51 28.06 3.64
N GLN A 355 4.33 26.81 4.04
CA GLN A 355 5.39 25.80 4.04
C GLN A 355 5.63 25.26 2.64
N ASN A 356 6.91 25.03 2.29
CA ASN A 356 7.25 24.22 1.13
C ASN A 356 6.99 22.75 1.48
N LEU A 357 5.95 22.16 0.87
CA LEU A 357 5.51 20.79 1.13
C LEU A 357 6.63 19.76 0.92
N LYS A 358 7.51 19.95 -0.09
CA LYS A 358 8.65 19.05 -0.32
C LYS A 358 9.66 19.11 0.83
N HIS A 359 9.94 20.32 1.33
CA HIS A 359 10.83 20.52 2.48
C HIS A 359 10.24 19.90 3.76
N LYS A 360 8.93 20.07 3.99
CA LYS A 360 8.26 19.46 5.15
C LYS A 360 8.33 17.93 5.12
N LYS A 361 8.04 17.30 3.98
CA LYS A 361 8.15 15.83 3.79
C LYS A 361 9.56 15.32 4.11
N MET A 362 10.58 16.01 3.63
CA MET A 362 11.98 15.66 3.90
C MET A 362 12.31 15.70 5.41
N LEU A 363 11.87 16.74 6.12
CA LEU A 363 12.06 16.83 7.57
C LEU A 363 11.22 15.80 8.34
N LEU A 364 10.00 15.50 7.89
CA LEU A 364 9.16 14.43 8.44
C LEU A 364 9.84 13.06 8.30
N THR A 365 10.47 12.77 7.16
CA THR A 365 11.26 11.55 6.95
C THR A 365 12.46 11.50 7.91
N ALA A 366 13.15 12.61 8.14
CA ALA A 366 14.22 12.68 9.13
C ALA A 366 13.69 12.41 10.56
N VAL A 367 12.59 13.04 10.96
CA VAL A 367 11.95 12.81 12.26
C VAL A 367 11.52 11.36 12.41
N TYR A 368 10.89 10.79 11.38
CA TYR A 368 10.52 9.38 11.35
C TYR A 368 11.74 8.48 11.56
N ASN A 369 12.88 8.78 10.91
CA ASN A 369 14.12 8.02 11.07
C ASN A 369 14.62 8.00 12.53
N THR A 370 14.30 9.02 13.34
CA THR A 370 14.62 9.03 14.78
C THR A 370 13.82 7.99 15.57
N MET A 371 12.64 7.62 15.07
CA MET A 371 11.69 6.74 15.72
C MET A 371 11.85 5.28 15.29
N LEU A 372 12.78 5.00 14.36
CA LEU A 372 13.03 3.65 13.86
C LEU A 372 13.35 2.68 14.97
N THR A 373 12.84 1.45 14.94
CA THR A 373 13.23 0.41 15.90
C THR A 373 13.68 -0.84 15.16
N GLY A 374 14.64 -1.58 15.71
CA GLY A 374 15.19 -2.78 15.06
C GLY A 374 16.66 -2.63 14.66
N TYR A 375 17.24 -3.75 14.24
CA TYR A 375 18.65 -3.86 13.86
C TYR A 375 18.82 -3.76 12.34
N MET A 376 19.77 -2.94 11.89
CA MET A 376 20.29 -2.89 10.54
C MET A 376 21.83 -2.93 10.62
N PRO A 377 22.52 -3.59 9.68
CA PRO A 377 23.98 -3.62 9.66
C PRO A 377 24.61 -2.27 9.30
N ASP A 378 23.86 -1.38 8.62
CA ASP A 378 24.28 -0.02 8.25
C ASP A 378 23.09 0.95 8.33
N TYR A 379 23.28 2.06 9.06
CA TYR A 379 22.32 3.12 9.30
C TYR A 379 22.68 4.44 8.57
N THR A 380 23.74 4.45 7.77
CA THR A 380 24.24 5.67 7.09
C THR A 380 23.16 6.33 6.23
N HIS A 381 22.34 5.52 5.55
CA HIS A 381 21.24 5.98 4.70
C HIS A 381 20.19 6.83 5.44
N LEU A 382 20.06 6.68 6.76
CA LEU A 382 19.10 7.46 7.56
C LEU A 382 19.40 8.96 7.59
N LEU A 383 20.64 9.35 7.24
CA LEU A 383 21.09 10.74 7.19
C LEU A 383 20.76 11.46 5.88
N HIS A 384 20.36 10.76 4.81
CA HIS A 384 20.11 11.41 3.52
C HIS A 384 19.10 12.56 3.58
N PRO A 385 17.96 12.46 4.29
CA PRO A 385 17.03 13.58 4.42
C PRO A 385 17.67 14.78 5.12
N ILE A 386 18.60 14.54 6.06
CA ILE A 386 19.35 15.60 6.74
C ILE A 386 20.32 16.31 5.80
N PHE A 387 21.02 15.58 4.93
CA PHE A 387 21.91 16.20 3.94
C PHE A 387 21.15 17.15 3.01
N ARG A 388 20.01 16.68 2.49
CA ARG A 388 19.13 17.48 1.62
C ARG A 388 18.54 18.69 2.34
N ALA A 389 18.19 18.54 3.62
CA ALA A 389 17.74 19.66 4.44
C ALA A 389 18.85 20.70 4.65
N MET A 390 20.09 20.29 4.90
CA MET A 390 21.23 21.22 4.99
C MET A 390 21.42 22.01 3.69
N GLU A 391 21.35 21.34 2.53
CA GLU A 391 21.42 22.01 1.23
C GLU A 391 20.32 23.07 1.09
N TYR A 392 19.08 22.71 1.44
CA TYR A 392 17.94 23.63 1.42
C TYR A 392 18.20 24.90 2.26
N TYR A 393 18.62 24.75 3.52
CA TYR A 393 18.89 25.91 4.38
C TYR A 393 20.08 26.74 3.90
N LEU A 394 21.13 26.08 3.37
CA LEU A 394 22.27 26.78 2.76
C LEU A 394 21.82 27.61 1.56
N HIS A 395 20.97 27.07 0.67
CA HIS A 395 20.38 27.87 -0.42
C HIS A 395 19.56 29.04 0.13
N ARG A 396 18.69 28.83 1.12
CA ARG A 396 17.86 29.90 1.70
C ARG A 396 18.69 31.06 2.27
N ILE A 397 19.84 30.77 2.88
CA ILE A 397 20.71 31.83 3.43
C ILE A 397 21.57 32.44 2.33
N LEU A 398 22.34 31.61 1.61
CA LEU A 398 23.35 32.08 0.66
C LEU A 398 22.73 32.71 -0.58
N HIS A 399 21.65 32.14 -1.13
CA HIS A 399 20.98 32.69 -2.31
C HIS A 399 20.00 33.81 -1.92
N ASP A 400 19.05 33.53 -1.03
CA ASP A 400 17.95 34.48 -0.83
C ASP A 400 18.33 35.71 0.00
N LYS A 401 19.28 35.58 0.94
CA LYS A 401 19.76 36.70 1.78
C LYS A 401 21.04 37.30 1.23
N GLU A 402 22.02 36.47 0.90
CA GLU A 402 23.37 36.92 0.51
C GLU A 402 23.57 37.04 -1.01
N ARG A 403 22.54 36.71 -1.81
CA ARG A 403 22.51 36.85 -3.28
C ARG A 403 23.67 36.15 -3.98
N LYS A 404 24.08 35.00 -3.45
CA LYS A 404 25.11 34.15 -4.04
C LYS A 404 24.52 33.19 -5.06
N GLU A 405 25.28 32.96 -6.12
CA GLU A 405 25.00 31.91 -7.11
C GLU A 405 25.31 30.54 -6.51
N THR A 406 24.33 29.98 -5.81
CA THR A 406 24.46 28.72 -5.07
C THR A 406 24.31 27.48 -5.95
N THR A 407 24.10 27.67 -7.25
CA THR A 407 24.12 26.61 -8.25
C THR A 407 25.15 26.92 -9.32
N ARG A 408 25.78 25.88 -9.88
CA ARG A 408 26.66 25.99 -11.04
C ARG A 408 26.07 25.18 -12.17
N THR A 409 25.86 25.82 -13.31
CA THR A 409 25.41 25.14 -14.52
C THR A 409 26.61 24.83 -15.41
N ASN A 410 26.83 23.55 -15.75
CA ASN A 410 27.89 23.18 -16.67
C ASN A 410 27.52 23.44 -18.14
N SER A 411 28.45 23.23 -19.06
CA SER A 411 28.28 23.44 -20.51
C SER A 411 27.17 22.60 -21.16
N TYR A 412 26.63 21.61 -20.45
CA TYR A 412 25.54 20.74 -20.89
C TYR A 412 24.18 21.12 -20.28
N GLY A 413 24.09 22.24 -19.55
CA GLY A 413 22.86 22.69 -18.89
C GLY A 413 22.58 22.04 -17.53
N LYS A 414 23.55 21.34 -16.91
CA LYS A 414 23.42 20.68 -15.59
C LYS A 414 23.70 21.60 -14.43
N SER A 415 22.77 21.74 -13.49
CA SER A 415 22.97 22.47 -12.23
C SER A 415 23.44 21.58 -11.09
N SER A 416 24.54 21.95 -10.42
CA SER A 416 25.03 21.35 -9.17
C SER A 416 25.13 22.38 -8.06
N ASN A 417 25.19 21.93 -6.79
CA ASN A 417 25.34 22.84 -5.66
C ASN A 417 26.72 23.51 -5.67
N ASN A 418 26.71 24.81 -5.40
CA ASN A 418 27.88 25.65 -5.29
C ASN A 418 27.88 26.34 -3.93
N PHE A 419 28.60 25.77 -2.98
CA PHE A 419 28.78 26.35 -1.64
C PHE A 419 30.23 26.77 -1.38
N SER A 420 31.00 27.10 -2.44
CA SER A 420 32.38 27.55 -2.35
C SER A 420 32.51 29.00 -1.83
N PHE A 421 31.92 29.28 -0.67
CA PHE A 421 31.88 30.61 -0.03
C PHE A 421 32.46 30.58 1.39
N PHE A 422 33.26 29.55 1.69
CA PHE A 422 33.85 29.36 3.01
C PHE A 422 35.31 28.95 2.88
N ASP A 423 36.16 29.56 3.70
CA ASP A 423 37.58 29.22 3.81
C ASP A 423 37.82 28.42 5.08
N TYR A 424 38.72 27.45 5.02
CA TYR A 424 39.12 26.67 6.18
C TYR A 424 40.09 27.49 7.05
N ASN A 425 39.73 27.68 8.32
CA ASN A 425 40.59 28.32 9.31
C ASN A 425 41.34 27.23 10.10
N GLU A 426 42.65 27.19 9.96
CA GLU A 426 43.55 26.23 10.63
C GLU A 426 43.57 26.39 12.16
N GLU A 427 43.40 27.61 12.68
CA GLU A 427 43.44 27.88 14.12
C GLU A 427 42.19 27.34 14.82
N THR A 428 41.01 27.55 14.23
CA THR A 428 39.74 27.08 14.79
C THR A 428 39.32 25.70 14.26
N ARG A 429 40.05 25.15 13.27
CA ARG A 429 39.75 23.90 12.56
C ARG A 429 38.32 23.86 12.01
N SER A 430 37.89 24.99 11.45
CA SER A 430 36.51 25.17 11.00
C SER A 430 36.47 26.05 9.76
N TYR A 431 35.44 25.85 8.95
CA TYR A 431 35.12 26.71 7.82
C TYR A 431 34.47 28.01 8.29
N VAL A 432 34.87 29.12 7.68
CA VAL A 432 34.34 30.45 7.96
C VAL A 432 33.94 31.11 6.65
N TYR A 433 32.77 31.74 6.63
CA TYR A 433 32.26 32.45 5.47
C TYR A 433 33.27 33.50 5.00
N ASN A 434 33.62 33.45 3.72
CA ASN A 434 34.77 34.19 3.16
C ASN A 434 34.38 35.42 2.33
N SER A 435 33.09 35.79 2.37
CA SER A 435 32.54 36.89 1.61
C SER A 435 32.03 38.01 2.51
N ASN A 436 31.96 39.23 1.97
CA ASN A 436 31.25 40.32 2.63
C ASN A 436 29.78 39.92 2.83
N SER A 437 29.27 40.13 4.05
CA SER A 437 27.95 39.67 4.45
C SER A 437 27.02 40.80 4.86
N SER A 438 25.74 40.63 4.54
CA SER A 438 24.65 41.49 5.04
C SER A 438 24.01 40.93 6.31
N LEU A 439 24.38 39.71 6.71
CA LEU A 439 23.93 39.02 7.90
C LEU A 439 24.51 39.68 9.16
N ASN A 440 23.71 39.71 10.24
CA ASN A 440 24.23 40.08 11.55
C ASN A 440 25.11 38.96 12.16
N ASP A 441 25.83 39.27 13.24
CA ASP A 441 26.78 38.33 13.86
C ASP A 441 26.15 36.97 14.24
N LYS A 442 24.88 36.95 14.66
CA LYS A 442 24.18 35.70 15.00
C LYS A 442 23.83 34.87 13.76
N GLU A 443 23.32 35.53 12.72
CA GLU A 443 22.99 34.91 11.43
C GLU A 443 24.26 34.35 10.76
N LEU A 444 25.35 35.11 10.78
CA LEU A 444 26.65 34.69 10.24
C LEU A 444 27.26 33.54 11.05
N GLY A 445 27.16 33.60 12.38
CA GLY A 445 27.55 32.51 13.27
C GLY A 445 26.78 31.22 12.96
N TYR A 446 25.46 31.32 12.75
CA TYR A 446 24.62 30.19 12.35
C TYR A 446 25.04 29.63 10.97
N LEU A 447 25.27 30.49 9.98
CA LEU A 447 25.68 30.07 8.64
C LEU A 447 26.99 29.27 8.68
N ASN A 448 27.99 29.73 9.45
CA ASN A 448 29.24 29.00 9.67
C ASN A 448 28.99 27.65 10.35
N LYS A 449 28.16 27.62 11.41
CA LYS A 449 27.80 26.38 12.12
C LYS A 449 27.13 25.37 11.19
N LEU A 450 26.17 25.82 10.38
CA LEU A 450 25.46 24.98 9.39
C LEU A 450 26.41 24.41 8.34
N TYR A 451 27.29 25.24 7.76
CA TYR A 451 28.22 24.77 6.74
C TYR A 451 29.27 23.80 7.30
N ASN A 452 29.78 24.03 8.50
CA ASN A 452 30.69 23.08 9.16
C ASN A 452 30.01 21.73 9.42
N LYS A 453 28.76 21.72 9.91
CA LYS A 453 27.99 20.48 10.11
C LYS A 453 27.77 19.77 8.77
N TYR A 454 27.39 20.50 7.72
CA TYR A 454 27.24 19.98 6.37
C TYR A 454 28.54 19.35 5.84
N ASN A 455 29.68 20.01 5.99
CA ASN A 455 30.96 19.48 5.51
C ASN A 455 31.39 18.23 6.30
N GLN A 456 31.24 18.26 7.63
CA GLN A 456 31.54 17.13 8.52
C GLN A 456 30.67 15.91 8.25
N MET A 457 29.38 16.12 7.92
CA MET A 457 28.42 15.03 7.73
C MET A 457 28.27 14.60 6.28
N ARG A 458 28.61 15.41 5.29
CA ARG A 458 28.52 14.99 3.89
C ARG A 458 29.80 14.31 3.42
N HIS A 459 30.96 14.87 3.77
CA HIS A 459 32.24 14.41 3.21
C HIS A 459 32.58 12.94 3.54
N PRO A 460 32.42 12.42 4.77
CA PRO A 460 32.75 11.02 5.10
C PRO A 460 31.75 9.99 4.55
N TYR A 461 30.51 10.42 4.29
CA TYR A 461 29.39 9.54 3.95
C TYR A 461 28.93 9.68 2.49
N SER A 462 29.52 10.61 1.73
CA SER A 462 29.25 10.83 0.29
C SER A 462 30.47 10.60 -0.61
N HIS A 463 31.68 10.41 -0.05
CA HIS A 463 32.92 10.21 -0.80
C HIS A 463 33.78 9.08 -0.19
N THR A 464 34.26 8.15 -1.03
CA THR A 464 35.24 7.13 -0.65
C THR A 464 36.65 7.75 -0.65
N PRO A 465 37.43 7.70 0.45
CA PRO A 465 38.81 8.19 0.45
C PRO A 465 39.68 7.41 -0.54
N ALA A 466 40.68 8.05 -1.15
CA ALA A 466 41.58 7.41 -2.13
C ALA A 466 42.44 6.27 -1.53
N THR A 467 42.49 6.13 -0.20
CA THR A 467 43.37 5.22 0.53
C THR A 467 42.64 4.15 1.33
N GLU A 468 41.30 4.17 1.40
CA GLU A 468 40.49 3.17 2.12
C GLU A 468 39.31 2.73 1.26
N ILE A 469 39.06 1.41 1.21
CA ILE A 469 37.98 0.78 0.42
C ILE A 469 36.61 1.00 1.10
N ASP A 470 36.58 1.38 2.38
CA ASP A 470 35.35 1.51 3.15
C ASP A 470 34.81 2.95 3.18
N ILE A 471 33.54 3.09 2.81
CA ILE A 471 32.70 4.24 3.16
C ILE A 471 32.57 4.24 4.68
N SER A 472 32.63 5.40 5.36
CA SER A 472 32.38 5.44 6.81
C SER A 472 30.97 4.92 7.10
N LEU A 473 30.84 3.78 7.77
CA LEU A 473 29.54 3.17 8.08
C LEU A 473 29.06 3.57 9.46
N ILE A 474 27.79 3.96 9.57
CA ILE A 474 27.12 4.12 10.86
C ILE A 474 26.50 2.79 11.23
N THR A 475 27.15 2.06 12.14
CA THR A 475 26.71 0.72 12.56
C THR A 475 25.78 0.74 13.78
N SER A 476 25.53 1.94 14.34
CA SER A 476 24.69 2.13 15.53
C SER A 476 23.47 3.00 15.21
N ILE A 477 22.28 2.46 15.47
CA ILE A 477 21.03 3.24 15.37
C ILE A 477 21.06 4.44 16.31
N SER A 478 21.67 4.32 17.48
CA SER A 478 21.76 5.43 18.44
C SER A 478 22.63 6.57 17.92
N GLU A 479 23.72 6.23 17.22
CA GLU A 479 24.59 7.22 16.57
C GLU A 479 23.86 7.94 15.43
N ALA A 480 23.22 7.19 14.53
CA ALA A 480 22.41 7.77 13.46
C ALA A 480 21.31 8.68 14.02
N ARG A 481 20.56 8.23 15.02
CA ARG A 481 19.51 9.03 15.67
C ARG A 481 20.04 10.31 16.28
N ASN A 482 21.17 10.26 16.99
CA ASN A 482 21.76 11.45 17.59
C ASN A 482 22.16 12.46 16.52
N LEU A 483 22.80 12.01 15.44
CA LEU A 483 23.17 12.88 14.32
C LEU A 483 21.95 13.53 13.65
N ILE A 484 20.85 12.79 13.50
CA ILE A 484 19.59 13.31 12.97
C ILE A 484 18.98 14.34 13.92
N ILE A 485 18.85 14.00 15.21
CA ILE A 485 18.28 14.89 16.24
C ILE A 485 19.09 16.19 16.35
N ASP A 486 20.42 16.10 16.42
CA ASP A 486 21.30 17.27 16.48
C ASP A 486 21.12 18.18 15.25
N SER A 487 20.90 17.58 14.08
CA SER A 487 20.70 18.33 12.83
C SER A 487 19.32 18.98 12.77
N LEU A 488 18.28 18.29 13.23
CA LEU A 488 16.93 18.85 13.35
C LEU A 488 16.88 20.03 14.32
N GLN A 489 17.59 19.96 15.44
CA GLN A 489 17.74 21.07 16.38
C GLN A 489 18.47 22.27 15.76
N LEU A 490 19.50 22.01 14.95
CA LEU A 490 20.17 23.06 14.19
C LEU A 490 19.20 23.70 13.18
N PHE A 491 18.37 22.92 12.51
CA PHE A 491 17.36 23.46 11.59
C PHE A 491 16.25 24.24 12.31
N ASP A 492 15.90 23.87 13.53
CA ASP A 492 14.94 24.62 14.35
C ASP A 492 15.50 26.01 14.73
N GLU A 493 16.80 26.07 15.05
CA GLU A 493 17.53 27.31 15.34
C GLU A 493 17.48 28.31 14.17
N TYR A 494 17.44 27.85 12.92
CA TYR A 494 17.22 28.72 11.75
C TYR A 494 15.95 29.56 11.89
N TYR A 495 14.86 28.95 12.36
CA TYR A 495 13.57 29.64 12.50
C TYR A 495 13.52 30.58 13.70
N ILE A 496 14.49 30.50 14.62
CA ILE A 496 14.65 31.48 15.71
C ILE A 496 15.49 32.68 15.25
N ILE A 497 16.46 32.43 14.36
CA ILE A 497 17.46 33.43 13.96
C ILE A 497 16.99 34.28 12.76
N PHE A 498 16.30 33.66 11.80
CA PHE A 498 15.94 34.30 10.53
C PHE A 498 14.45 34.70 10.41
N HIS A 499 13.65 34.41 11.43
CA HIS A 499 12.24 34.80 11.59
C HIS A 499 12.03 35.45 12.94
#